data_AF-A0A174UFY8-F1
#
_entry.id   AF-A0A174UFY8-F1
#
_cell.length_a   1.000
_cell.length_b   1.000
_cell.length_c   1.000
_cell.angle_alpha   90.00
_cell.angle_beta   90.00
_cell.angle_gamma   90.00
#
_symmetry.space_group_name_H-M   'P 1'
#
loop_
_entity.id
_entity.type
_entity.pdbx_description
1 polymer ?
#
loop_
_entity_poly.entity_id
_entity_poly.type
_entity_poly.pdbx_seq_one_letter_code
_entity_poly.pdbx_strand_id
1 'polypeptide(L)' 'MFKVNKNLAKCNVARTIRFTENIYGDLLRISESEQVSFNQLVLQCCQYAIDEYADKGDKND' A
#
# COMPACT_ATOMS: atom_id res chain seq x y z
N MET A 1 1.47 11.81 5.64
CA MET A 1 2.73 11.12 5.27
C MET A 1 2.57 9.64 5.59
N PHE A 2 2.81 8.77 4.60
CA PHE A 2 2.66 7.33 4.73
C PHE A 2 3.63 6.72 5.73
N LYS A 3 3.15 5.78 6.55
CA LYS A 3 3.93 4.99 7.51
C LYS A 3 3.50 3.53 7.45
N VAL A 4 4.46 2.62 7.41
CA VAL A 4 4.19 1.17 7.36
C VAL A 4 3.73 0.67 8.73
N ASN A 5 2.55 0.05 8.76
CA ASN A 5 1.93 -0.59 9.90
C ASN A 5 2.18 -2.10 9.89
N LYS A 6 2.86 -2.62 10.91
CA LYS A 6 3.24 -4.05 11.01
C LYS A 6 2.13 -4.95 11.55
N ASN A 7 1.02 -4.37 12.03
CA ASN A 7 -0.05 -5.08 12.76
C ASN A 7 -1.29 -5.38 11.91
N LEU A 8 -1.27 -5.13 10.60
CA LEU A 8 -2.41 -5.42 9.72
C LEU A 8 -2.52 -6.92 9.45
N ALA A 9 -3.55 -7.52 10.03
CA ALA A 9 -3.88 -8.93 9.89
C ALA A 9 -5.17 -9.10 9.08
N LYS A 10 -5.03 -9.77 7.92
CA LYS A 10 -6.02 -10.44 7.06
C LYS A 10 -6.09 -9.88 5.64
N CYS A 11 -5.36 -10.54 4.75
CA CYS A 11 -5.42 -10.37 3.31
C CYS A 11 -6.01 -11.66 2.71
N ASN A 12 -7.29 -11.66 2.36
CA ASN A 12 -8.00 -12.91 2.07
C ASN A 12 -8.43 -13.05 0.60
N VAL A 13 -8.25 -11.98 -0.20
CA VAL A 13 -8.73 -11.91 -1.58
C VAL A 13 -7.53 -11.78 -2.51
N ALA A 14 -7.19 -12.86 -3.22
CA ALA A 14 -6.08 -12.86 -4.17
C ALA A 14 -6.44 -12.07 -5.45
N ARG A 15 -5.53 -11.21 -5.90
CA ARG A 15 -5.62 -10.46 -7.15
C ARG A 15 -4.24 -10.37 -7.78
N THR A 16 -4.16 -10.53 -9.11
CA THR A 16 -2.93 -10.33 -9.88
C THR A 16 -2.85 -8.89 -10.37
N ILE A 17 -1.74 -8.22 -10.10
CA ILE A 17 -1.43 -6.87 -10.60
C ILE A 17 -0.04 -6.89 -11.26
N ARG A 18 0.14 -6.07 -12.29
CA ARG A 18 1.43 -5.92 -12.99
C ARG A 18 2.09 -4.61 -12.55
N PHE A 19 3.38 -4.68 -12.25
CA PHE A 19 4.21 -3.53 -11.87
C PHE A 19 5.22 -3.21 -12.96
N THR A 20 5.71 -1.97 -12.97
CA THR A 20 6.99 -1.66 -13.63
C THR A 20 8.14 -2.12 -12.75
N GLU A 21 9.29 -2.43 -13.35
CA GLU A 21 10.49 -2.88 -12.62
C GLU A 21 10.88 -1.92 -11.49
N ASN A 22 10.84 -0.61 -11.76
CA ASN A 22 11.20 0.41 -10.78
C ASN A 22 10.27 0.38 -9.56
N ILE A 23 8.95 0.35 -9.77
CA ILE A 23 7.97 0.31 -8.67
C ILE A 23 8.09 -0.99 -7.89
N TYR A 24 8.26 -2.11 -8.60
CA TYR A 24 8.45 -3.41 -7.95
C TYR A 24 9.70 -3.41 -7.06
N GLY A 25 10.84 -2.95 -7.59
CA GLY A 25 12.11 -2.91 -6.86
C GLY A 25 12.04 -2.00 -5.61
N ASP A 26 11.43 -0.83 -5.74
CA ASP A 26 11.27 0.09 -4.61
C ASP A 26 10.36 -0.49 -3.51
N LEU A 27 9.21 -1.05 -3.89
CA LEU A 27 8.28 -1.66 -2.94
C LEU A 27 8.90 -2.90 -2.29
N LEU A 28 9.64 -3.72 -3.04
CA LEU A 28 10.31 -4.90 -2.52
C LEU A 28 11.32 -4.49 -1.43
N ARG A 29 12.20 -3.54 -1.74
CA ARG A 29 13.20 -3.00 -0.80
C ARG A 29 12.55 -2.45 0.47
N ILE A 30 11.45 -1.71 0.34
CA ILE A 30 10.72 -1.16 1.50
C ILE A 30 10.15 -2.31 2.35
N SER A 31 9.51 -3.29 1.72
CA SER A 31 8.89 -4.42 2.44
C SER A 31 9.91 -5.25 3.23
N GLU A 32 11.09 -5.49 2.64
CA GLU A 32 12.20 -6.17 3.30
C GLU A 32 12.76 -5.35 4.47
N SER A 33 12.98 -4.04 4.27
CA SER A 33 13.51 -3.15 5.32
C SER A 33 12.56 -3.02 6.51
N GLU A 34 11.26 -3.02 6.27
CA GLU A 34 10.23 -2.91 7.31
C GLU A 34 9.81 -4.26 7.90
N GLN A 35 10.33 -5.37 7.37
CA GLN A 35 9.99 -6.73 7.77
C GLN A 35 8.48 -7.01 7.68
N VAL A 36 7.85 -6.54 6.60
CA VAL A 36 6.44 -6.84 6.28
C VAL A 36 6.39 -7.62 4.98
N SER A 37 5.36 -8.44 4.80
CA SER A 37 5.18 -9.10 3.51
C SER A 37 4.92 -8.06 2.41
N PHE A 38 5.42 -8.33 1.20
CA PHE A 38 5.17 -7.47 0.04
C PHE A 38 3.67 -7.18 -0.15
N ASN A 39 2.83 -8.19 0.04
CA ASN A 39 1.37 -8.06 -0.03
C ASN A 39 0.82 -7.09 1.04
N GLN A 40 1.32 -7.15 2.29
CA GLN A 40 0.92 -6.20 3.33
C GLN A 40 1.31 -4.77 2.99
N LEU A 41 2.51 -4.56 2.42
CA LEU A 41 2.94 -3.22 2.00
C LEU A 41 2.04 -2.68 0.89
N VAL A 42 1.79 -3.48 -0.16
CA VAL A 42 0.94 -3.08 -1.29
C VAL A 42 -0.44 -2.65 -0.81
N LEU A 43 -1.06 -3.40 0.10
CA LEU A 43 -2.38 -3.06 0.63
C LEU A 43 -2.38 -1.75 1.42
N GLN A 44 -1.32 -1.49 2.18
CA GLN A 44 -1.18 -0.22 2.91
C GLN A 44 -0.98 0.95 1.97
N CYS A 45 -0.20 0.78 0.91
CA CYS A 45 -0.06 1.79 -0.15
C CYS A 45 -1.43 2.08 -0.80
N CYS A 46 -2.22 1.04 -1.11
CA CYS A 46 -3.56 1.21 -1.65
C CYS A 46 -4.51 1.91 -0.67
N GLN A 47 -4.52 1.52 0.61
CA GLN A 47 -5.37 2.14 1.62
C GLN A 47 -5.03 3.62 1.81
N TYR A 48 -3.74 3.95 1.90
CA TYR A 48 -3.29 5.35 1.99
C TYR A 48 -3.75 6.17 0.79
N ALA A 49 -3.62 5.63 -0.43
CA ALA A 49 -4.10 6.32 -1.63
C ALA A 49 -5.62 6.53 -1.62
N ILE A 50 -6.39 5.57 -1.09
CA ILE A 50 -7.85 5.69 -0.95
C ILE A 50 -8.22 6.75 0.09
N ASP A 51 -7.59 6.73 1.26
CA ASP A 51 -7.86 7.68 2.35
C ASP A 51 -7.57 9.12 1.89
N GLU A 52 -6.42 9.35 1.26
CA GLU A 52 -6.03 10.66 0.73
C GLU A 52 -6.84 11.10 -0.50
N TYR A 53 -7.46 10.16 -1.21
CA TYR A 53 -8.39 10.46 -2.30
C TYR A 53 -9.76 10.87 -1.76
N ALA A 54 -10.26 10.18 -0.73
CA ALA A 54 -11.52 10.52 -0.06
C ALA A 54 -11.47 11.91 0.60
N ASP A 55 -10.34 12.27 1.20
CA ASP A 55 -10.13 13.60 1.81
C ASP A 55 -10.15 14.77 0.79
N LYS A 56 -10.04 14.47 -0.51
CA LYS A 56 -10.17 15.46 -1.61
C LYS A 56 -11.58 15.53 -2.20
N GLY A 57 -12.47 14.59 -1.85
CA GLY A 57 -13.83 14.48 -2.39
C GLY A 57 -14.91 15.23 -1.60
N ASP A 58 -14.64 15.63 -0.35
CA ASP A 58 -15.59 16.30 0.55
C ASP A 58 -15.27 17.78 0.81
N LYS A 59 -14.63 18.43 -0.17
CA LYS A 59 -14.55 19.90 -0.26
C LYS A 59 -15.19 20.37 -1.56
N ASN A 60 -16.49 20.14 -1.70
CA ASN A 60 -17.34 20.90 -2.59
C ASN A 60 -18.37 21.65 -1.72
N ASP A 61 -18.38 22.97 -1.89
CA ASP A 61 -19.32 24.02 -1.44
C ASP A 61 -20.50 23.67 -0.52
#